data_AF-A0A533ZFG4-F1
#
_entry.id   AF-A0A533ZFG4-F1
#
_cell.length_a   1.000
_cell.length_b   1.000
_cell.length_c   1.000
_cell.angle_alpha   90.00
_cell.angle_beta   90.00
_cell.angle_gamma   90.00
#
_symmetry.space_group_name_H-M   'P 1'
#
loop_
_entity.id
_entity.type
_entity.pdbx_description
1 polymer ?
#
loop_
_entity_poly.entity_id
_entity_poly.type
_entity_poly.pdbx_seq_one_letter_code
_entity_poly.pdbx_strand_id
1 'polypeptide(L)'
;MTKMRSAISKGTGYFSESCLSPCFLATLLSLPLILLLAAHASALQQMEPKEFAQGVEYTLLMSRDDKVCTHMLALFNSDLKQFGYEKYDAHEEFKSIGWRREKYVRMEGERKVEGSAEVANIDINNDGTKDLLFRRTTSMRGYDRHVLHIFPNIATIEKEWTLDEIVRSPGRISHGGYSLEQPPTKGTGKSKQASIPPLAGVSLLEPFTLHGTTYINMRPLYELSAGSDPASEFSRINVITKYRQGKYGGGPEPNEPETGERDDICYYKVRTKKFVPE
;
A
#
# COMPACT_ATOMS: atom_id res chain seq x y z
N MET A 1 -19.94 40.42 35.53
CA MET A 1 -20.34 41.55 34.67
C MET A 1 -19.34 41.67 33.53
N THR A 2 -19.62 41.04 32.39
CA THR A 2 -18.79 41.17 31.18
C THR A 2 -19.72 41.17 29.96
N LYS A 3 -19.60 42.22 29.15
CA LYS A 3 -20.57 42.67 28.16
C LYS A 3 -20.14 42.13 26.78
N MET A 4 -20.84 41.15 26.22
CA MET A 4 -20.63 40.70 24.83
C MET A 4 -21.42 41.60 23.87
N ARG A 5 -20.73 42.19 22.90
CA ARG A 5 -21.31 42.95 21.78
C ARG A 5 -21.50 42.02 20.58
N SER A 6 -22.74 41.96 20.12
CA SER A 6 -23.17 41.40 18.84
C SER A 6 -22.83 42.38 17.70
N ALA A 7 -22.32 41.86 16.59
CA ALA A 7 -22.18 42.60 15.34
C ALA A 7 -22.89 41.84 14.22
N ILE A 8 -23.99 42.44 13.75
CA ILE A 8 -24.76 42.06 12.57
C ILE A 8 -24.10 42.76 11.38
N SER A 9 -23.74 42.01 10.34
CA SER A 9 -23.39 42.56 9.03
C SER A 9 -24.42 42.10 8.00
N LYS A 10 -25.18 43.07 7.48
CA LYS A 10 -26.05 42.94 6.31
C LYS A 10 -25.27 43.47 5.10
N GLY A 11 -25.10 42.65 4.07
CA GLY A 11 -24.57 43.06 2.77
C GLY A 11 -25.57 42.72 1.66
N THR A 12 -26.16 43.76 1.07
CA THR A 12 -27.10 43.76 -0.06
C THR A 12 -26.41 44.13 -1.37
N GLY A 13 -26.89 43.58 -2.50
CA GLY A 13 -26.63 44.05 -3.88
C GLY A 13 -25.34 43.49 -4.48
N TYR A 14 -25.27 43.05 -5.74
CA TYR A 14 -25.91 43.56 -6.95
C TYR A 14 -26.12 42.45 -8.01
N PHE A 15 -27.27 42.50 -8.70
CA PHE A 15 -27.50 41.83 -9.98
C PHE A 15 -26.76 42.61 -11.08
N SER A 16 -26.00 41.91 -11.94
CA SER A 16 -25.47 42.44 -13.20
C SER A 16 -25.87 41.51 -14.34
N GLU A 17 -26.60 42.10 -15.26
CA GLU A 17 -27.10 41.57 -16.51
C GLU A 17 -25.99 41.26 -17.53
N SER A 18 -26.25 40.24 -18.34
CA SER A 18 -26.07 40.23 -19.80
C SER A 18 -24.69 40.56 -20.41
N CYS A 19 -23.98 39.52 -20.81
CA CYS A 19 -23.11 39.59 -22.00
C CYS A 19 -23.24 38.30 -22.83
N LEU A 20 -24.15 38.35 -23.80
CA LEU A 20 -24.21 37.44 -24.93
C LEU A 20 -22.98 37.69 -25.80
N SER A 21 -22.00 36.78 -25.72
CA SER A 21 -20.78 36.82 -26.54
C SER A 21 -20.88 35.79 -27.68
N PRO A 22 -20.49 36.17 -28.92
CA PRO A 22 -20.66 35.34 -30.11
C PRO A 22 -19.52 34.31 -30.21
N CYS A 23 -19.62 33.21 -29.47
CA CYS A 23 -18.67 32.08 -29.54
C CYS A 23 -19.30 30.81 -30.10
N PHE A 24 -20.23 30.93 -31.08
CA PHE A 24 -20.95 29.78 -31.63
C PHE A 24 -20.47 29.27 -32.99
N LEU A 25 -19.35 29.77 -33.54
CA LEU A 25 -18.89 29.39 -34.89
C LEU A 25 -17.50 28.74 -34.95
N ALA A 26 -16.87 28.43 -33.82
CA ALA A 26 -15.57 27.73 -33.76
C ALA A 26 -15.64 26.28 -33.25
N THR A 27 -16.83 25.64 -33.29
CA THR A 27 -17.06 24.31 -32.71
C THR A 27 -17.10 23.16 -33.73
N LEU A 28 -17.02 23.41 -35.04
CA LEU A 28 -17.17 22.35 -36.05
C LEU A 28 -15.86 21.88 -36.73
N LEU A 29 -14.74 22.56 -36.50
CA LEU A 29 -13.43 22.19 -37.08
C LEU A 29 -12.44 21.59 -36.07
N SER A 30 -12.77 21.52 -34.78
CA SER A 30 -11.88 20.99 -33.73
C SER A 30 -12.18 19.55 -33.30
N LEU A 31 -13.36 19.01 -33.58
CA LEU A 31 -13.73 17.63 -33.22
C LEU A 31 -12.81 16.53 -33.79
N PRO A 32 -12.40 16.54 -35.08
CA PRO A 32 -11.55 15.47 -35.60
C PRO A 32 -10.13 15.49 -35.02
N LEU A 33 -9.60 16.67 -34.65
CA LEU A 33 -8.27 16.78 -34.05
C LEU A 33 -8.25 16.36 -32.58
N ILE A 34 -9.33 16.63 -31.83
CA ILE A 34 -9.52 16.17 -30.45
C ILE A 34 -9.70 14.63 -30.41
N LEU A 35 -10.41 14.05 -31.38
CA LEU A 35 -10.53 12.59 -31.55
C LEU A 35 -9.18 11.95 -31.94
N LEU A 36 -8.36 12.60 -32.77
CA LEU A 36 -7.02 12.09 -33.12
C LEU A 36 -6.05 12.14 -31.92
N LEU A 37 -6.10 13.19 -31.10
CA LEU A 37 -5.28 13.31 -29.88
C LEU A 37 -5.73 12.33 -28.78
N ALA A 38 -7.04 12.10 -28.64
CA ALA A 38 -7.55 11.05 -27.75
C ALA A 38 -7.11 9.64 -28.21
N ALA A 39 -7.12 9.36 -29.52
CA ALA A 39 -6.65 8.08 -30.06
C ALA A 39 -5.13 7.86 -29.87
N HIS A 40 -4.31 8.91 -29.92
CA HIS A 40 -2.87 8.79 -29.66
C HIS A 40 -2.53 8.72 -28.15
N ALA A 41 -3.36 9.31 -27.27
CA ALA A 41 -3.20 9.16 -25.82
C ALA A 41 -3.58 7.74 -25.35
N SER A 42 -4.53 7.09 -26.03
CA SER A 42 -4.90 5.68 -25.79
C SER A 42 -3.88 4.67 -26.34
N ALA A 43 -2.90 5.11 -27.14
CA ALA A 43 -1.85 4.26 -27.70
C ALA A 43 -0.60 4.15 -26.81
N LEU A 44 -0.59 4.77 -25.63
CA LEU A 44 0.19 4.22 -24.51
C LEU A 44 -0.52 2.93 -24.08
N GLN A 45 -0.33 1.87 -24.87
CA GLN A 45 -0.77 0.52 -24.55
C GLN A 45 -0.24 0.19 -23.17
N GLN A 46 -1.11 0.24 -22.16
CA GLN A 46 -0.87 -0.50 -20.94
C GLN A 46 -0.71 -1.95 -21.40
N MET A 47 0.52 -2.46 -21.33
CA MET A 47 0.78 -3.88 -21.55
C MET A 47 -0.27 -4.67 -20.76
N GLU A 48 -0.88 -5.66 -21.41
CA GLU A 48 -1.79 -6.54 -20.71
C GLU A 48 -1.01 -7.14 -19.52
N PRO A 49 -1.58 -7.24 -18.30
CA PRO A 49 -0.86 -7.73 -17.12
C PRO A 49 -0.13 -9.06 -17.34
N LYS A 50 -0.64 -9.89 -18.26
CA LYS A 50 -0.04 -11.17 -18.68
C LYS A 50 1.24 -11.03 -19.50
N GLU A 51 1.38 -9.96 -20.28
CA GLU A 51 2.60 -9.66 -21.04
C GLU A 51 3.70 -9.16 -20.10
N PHE A 52 3.34 -8.37 -19.08
CA PHE A 52 4.27 -7.94 -18.04
C PHE A 52 4.80 -9.10 -17.19
N ALA A 53 3.96 -10.12 -16.95
CA ALA A 53 4.35 -11.30 -16.18
C ALA A 53 5.39 -12.18 -16.90
N GLN A 54 5.62 -12.00 -18.21
CA GLN A 54 6.57 -12.83 -18.94
C GLN A 54 8.00 -12.59 -18.44
N GLY A 55 8.55 -13.59 -17.76
CA GLY A 55 9.89 -13.54 -17.19
C GLY A 55 9.97 -12.95 -15.78
N VAL A 56 8.83 -12.74 -15.11
CA VAL A 56 8.78 -12.43 -13.68
C VAL A 56 8.47 -13.70 -12.89
N GLU A 57 9.38 -14.12 -12.02
CA GLU A 57 9.19 -15.29 -11.15
C GLU A 57 9.77 -15.03 -9.77
N TYR A 58 9.11 -15.54 -8.73
CA TYR A 58 9.72 -15.69 -7.43
C TYR A 58 10.67 -16.88 -7.43
N THR A 59 11.81 -16.69 -6.75
CA THR A 59 12.80 -17.71 -6.46
C THR A 59 13.04 -17.75 -4.95
N LEU A 60 13.09 -18.95 -4.37
CA LEU A 60 13.35 -19.14 -2.95
C LEU A 60 14.85 -18.92 -2.66
N LEU A 61 15.16 -17.98 -1.78
CA LEU A 61 16.52 -17.70 -1.31
C LEU A 61 16.84 -18.38 0.02
N MET A 62 15.86 -18.44 0.92
CA MET A 62 16.01 -19.02 2.25
C MET A 62 14.69 -19.65 2.67
N SER A 63 14.79 -20.82 3.31
CA SER A 63 13.68 -21.52 3.94
C SER A 63 14.10 -21.99 5.33
N ARG A 64 13.26 -21.69 6.34
CA ARG A 64 13.30 -22.34 7.66
C ARG A 64 12.15 -23.32 7.86
N ASP A 65 11.17 -23.32 6.95
CA ASP A 65 10.03 -24.23 6.94
C ASP A 65 9.68 -24.55 5.49
N ASP A 66 10.19 -25.67 4.98
CA ASP A 66 10.08 -26.03 3.56
C ASP A 66 8.63 -26.20 3.12
N LYS A 67 7.74 -26.65 4.01
CA LYS A 67 6.33 -26.85 3.66
C LYS A 67 5.67 -25.50 3.38
N VAL A 68 5.86 -24.53 4.28
CA VAL A 68 5.33 -23.18 4.11
C VAL A 68 5.98 -22.51 2.90
N CYS A 69 7.30 -22.60 2.78
CA CYS A 69 8.01 -21.84 1.76
C CYS A 69 7.77 -22.36 0.34
N THR A 70 7.71 -23.68 0.15
CA THR A 70 7.40 -24.26 -1.17
C THR A 70 5.94 -24.03 -1.57
N HIS A 71 5.02 -24.13 -0.61
CA HIS A 71 3.60 -23.85 -0.83
C HIS A 71 3.37 -22.42 -1.30
N MET A 72 3.89 -21.45 -0.55
CA MET A 72 3.71 -20.04 -0.86
C MET A 72 4.45 -19.61 -2.14
N LEU A 73 5.63 -20.19 -2.42
CA LEU A 73 6.32 -19.99 -3.69
C LEU A 73 5.46 -20.42 -4.89
N ALA A 74 4.85 -21.61 -4.82
CA ALA A 74 4.01 -22.13 -5.88
C ALA A 74 2.77 -21.24 -6.09
N LEU A 75 2.15 -20.82 -4.99
CA LEU A 75 1.00 -19.91 -4.98
C LEU A 75 1.36 -18.58 -5.66
N PHE A 76 2.43 -17.90 -5.21
CA PHE A 76 2.81 -16.60 -5.79
C PHE A 76 3.19 -16.70 -7.26
N ASN A 77 3.92 -17.75 -7.67
CA ASN A 77 4.27 -17.94 -9.08
C ASN A 77 3.06 -18.27 -9.95
N SER A 78 2.07 -19.01 -9.42
CA SER A 78 0.80 -19.25 -10.10
C SER A 78 0.05 -17.94 -10.33
N ASP A 79 -0.04 -17.09 -9.30
CA ASP A 79 -0.69 -15.79 -9.37
C ASP A 79 -0.01 -14.83 -10.35
N LEU A 80 1.32 -14.73 -10.30
CA LEU A 80 2.07 -13.92 -11.25
C LEU A 80 1.79 -14.38 -12.69
N LYS A 81 1.79 -15.69 -12.94
CA LYS A 81 1.51 -16.24 -14.28
C LYS A 81 0.09 -15.96 -14.75
N GLN A 82 -0.89 -16.01 -13.84
CA GLN A 82 -2.31 -15.89 -14.20
C GLN A 82 -2.80 -14.44 -14.27
N PHE A 83 -2.38 -13.61 -13.30
CA PHE A 83 -2.89 -12.27 -13.06
C PHE A 83 -1.84 -11.17 -13.25
N GLY A 84 -0.55 -11.50 -13.22
CA GLY A 84 0.56 -10.53 -13.22
C GLY A 84 0.84 -9.90 -11.85
N TYR A 85 0.12 -10.33 -10.81
CA TYR A 85 0.26 -9.87 -9.43
C TYR A 85 -0.30 -10.93 -8.46
N GLU A 86 0.06 -10.84 -7.19
CA GLU A 86 -0.43 -11.70 -6.11
C GLU A 86 -1.91 -11.40 -5.83
N LYS A 87 -2.77 -12.40 -6.00
CA LYS A 87 -4.22 -12.30 -5.85
C LYS A 87 -4.63 -12.90 -4.52
N TYR A 88 -4.26 -12.26 -3.41
CA TYR A 88 -4.46 -12.80 -2.05
C TYR A 88 -5.90 -13.23 -1.77
N ASP A 89 -6.88 -12.45 -2.24
CA ASP A 89 -8.31 -12.73 -2.08
C ASP A 89 -8.81 -13.97 -2.84
N ALA A 90 -7.98 -14.59 -3.70
CA ALA A 90 -8.30 -15.84 -4.37
C ALA A 90 -8.03 -17.08 -3.51
N HIS A 91 -7.17 -16.98 -2.49
CA HIS A 91 -6.60 -18.13 -1.79
C HIS A 91 -7.16 -18.28 -0.37
N GLU A 92 -7.40 -19.53 0.05
CA GLU A 92 -8.05 -19.83 1.34
C GLU A 92 -7.20 -19.43 2.55
N GLU A 93 -5.87 -19.45 2.41
CA GLU A 93 -4.92 -19.06 3.45
C GLU A 93 -5.08 -17.60 3.87
N PHE A 94 -5.41 -16.71 2.93
CA PHE A 94 -5.60 -15.29 3.20
C PHE A 94 -7.07 -14.98 3.54
N LYS A 95 -8.03 -15.69 2.93
CA LYS A 95 -9.46 -15.55 3.27
C LYS A 95 -9.78 -16.00 4.70
N SER A 96 -8.95 -16.86 5.29
CA SER A 96 -9.11 -17.26 6.70
C SER A 96 -9.03 -16.07 7.65
N ILE A 97 -8.41 -14.97 7.23
CA ILE A 97 -8.39 -13.72 7.98
C ILE A 97 -9.72 -13.00 7.73
N GLY A 98 -10.65 -13.16 8.68
CA GLY A 98 -11.97 -12.53 8.65
C GLY A 98 -11.92 -11.02 8.88
N TRP A 99 -11.44 -10.27 7.89
CA TRP A 99 -11.39 -8.82 7.90
C TRP A 99 -12.81 -8.23 7.90
N ARG A 100 -13.01 -7.24 8.77
CA ARG A 100 -14.18 -6.35 8.74
C ARG A 100 -13.72 -4.90 8.74
N ARG A 101 -14.55 -4.00 8.23
CA ARG A 101 -14.26 -2.57 8.25
C ARG A 101 -14.77 -1.96 9.55
N GLU A 102 -13.90 -1.27 10.28
CA GLU A 102 -14.28 -0.47 11.45
C GLU A 102 -13.93 1.00 11.24
N LYS A 103 -14.75 1.86 11.84
CA LYS A 103 -14.50 3.30 11.88
C LYS A 103 -13.60 3.63 13.06
N TYR A 104 -12.71 4.59 12.88
CA TYR A 104 -11.99 5.23 13.97
C TYR A 104 -12.09 6.73 13.84
N VAL A 105 -11.74 7.42 14.92
CA VAL A 105 -11.85 8.86 15.04
C VAL A 105 -10.47 9.49 15.16
N ARG A 106 -10.22 10.59 14.45
CA ARG A 106 -9.08 11.46 14.71
C ARG A 106 -9.53 12.89 14.93
N MET A 107 -8.77 13.65 15.71
CA MET A 107 -9.00 15.07 15.92
C MET A 107 -8.15 15.90 14.97
N GLU A 108 -8.76 16.83 14.26
CA GLU A 108 -8.12 17.86 13.44
C GLU A 108 -8.46 19.22 14.05
N GLY A 109 -7.63 19.69 15.00
CA GLY A 109 -7.99 20.78 15.89
C GLY A 109 -9.16 20.37 16.79
N GLU A 110 -10.24 21.15 16.77
CA GLU A 110 -11.48 20.84 17.51
C GLU A 110 -12.43 19.93 16.72
N ARG A 111 -12.11 19.63 15.45
CA ARG A 111 -12.99 18.85 14.58
C ARG A 111 -12.72 17.35 14.71
N LYS A 112 -13.80 16.60 14.91
CA LYS A 112 -13.82 15.14 14.82
C LYS A 112 -13.89 14.70 13.35
N VAL A 113 -12.93 13.90 12.91
CA VAL A 113 -12.85 13.34 11.55
C VAL A 113 -12.88 11.82 11.62
N GLU A 114 -13.81 11.22 10.88
CA GLU A 114 -13.91 9.76 10.78
C GLU A 114 -12.90 9.22 9.76
N GLY A 115 -12.19 8.17 10.14
CA GLY A 115 -11.42 7.31 9.26
C GLY A 115 -11.96 5.88 9.31
N SER A 116 -11.36 4.99 8.51
CA SER A 116 -11.67 3.57 8.55
C SER A 116 -10.41 2.72 8.49
N ALA A 117 -10.43 1.58 9.17
CA ALA A 117 -9.41 0.54 9.12
C ALA A 117 -10.06 -0.82 8.89
N GLU A 118 -9.28 -1.79 8.47
CA GLU A 118 -9.69 -3.19 8.48
C GLU A 118 -9.28 -3.80 9.83
N VAL A 119 -10.13 -4.66 10.37
CA VAL A 119 -9.97 -5.25 11.70
C VAL A 119 -10.22 -6.75 11.62
N ALA A 120 -9.39 -7.53 12.30
CA ALA A 120 -9.54 -8.96 12.44
C ALA A 120 -9.22 -9.40 13.88
N ASN A 121 -9.80 -10.53 14.31
CA ASN A 121 -9.43 -11.18 15.58
C ASN A 121 -8.74 -12.50 15.26
N ILE A 122 -7.42 -12.55 15.40
CA ILE A 122 -6.58 -13.69 15.02
C ILE A 122 -5.47 -13.89 16.03
N ASP A 123 -5.02 -15.13 16.20
CA ASP A 123 -3.81 -15.45 16.95
C ASP A 123 -2.60 -15.13 16.06
N ILE A 124 -2.14 -13.86 16.08
CA ILE A 124 -1.08 -13.37 15.19
C ILE A 124 0.31 -13.75 15.69
N ASN A 125 0.47 -13.98 16.99
CA ASN A 125 1.73 -14.38 17.61
C ASN A 125 1.88 -15.91 17.82
N ASN A 126 0.83 -16.68 17.53
CA ASN A 126 0.76 -18.13 17.67
C ASN A 126 0.89 -18.61 19.13
N ASP A 127 0.28 -17.89 20.08
CA ASP A 127 0.28 -18.23 21.51
C ASP A 127 -1.01 -18.95 21.98
N GLY A 128 -1.96 -19.18 21.07
CA GLY A 128 -3.26 -19.79 21.35
C GLY A 128 -4.35 -18.80 21.75
N THR A 129 -4.03 -17.52 21.95
CA THR A 129 -4.97 -16.45 22.27
C THR A 129 -5.17 -15.55 21.07
N LYS A 130 -6.41 -15.07 20.86
CA LYS A 130 -6.69 -14.14 19.75
C LYS A 130 -6.31 -12.72 20.15
N ASP A 131 -5.65 -12.04 19.23
CA ASP A 131 -5.33 -10.64 19.28
C ASP A 131 -6.26 -9.84 18.37
N LEU A 132 -6.47 -8.58 18.72
CA LEU A 132 -7.18 -7.64 17.87
C LEU A 132 -6.17 -6.94 16.94
N LEU A 133 -6.30 -7.19 15.65
CA LEU A 133 -5.42 -6.69 14.60
C LEU A 133 -6.12 -5.60 13.79
N PHE A 134 -5.52 -4.41 13.73
CA PHE A 134 -5.92 -3.34 12.82
C PHE A 134 -4.95 -3.27 11.64
N ARG A 135 -5.47 -3.31 10.41
CA ARG A 135 -4.73 -2.95 9.19
C ARG A 135 -5.14 -1.56 8.74
N ARG A 136 -4.16 -0.67 8.72
CA ARG A 136 -4.32 0.69 8.20
C ARG A 136 -3.61 0.84 6.88
N THR A 137 -4.32 1.34 5.88
CA THR A 137 -3.75 1.74 4.59
C THR A 137 -3.41 3.22 4.64
N THR A 138 -2.15 3.55 4.43
CA THR A 138 -1.64 4.92 4.34
C THR A 138 -1.06 5.15 2.96
N SER A 139 -1.35 6.31 2.35
CA SER A 139 -0.75 6.68 1.07
C SER A 139 0.53 7.49 1.29
N MET A 140 1.64 7.04 0.69
CA MET A 140 2.92 7.75 0.69
C MET A 140 3.38 7.93 -0.75
N ARG A 141 3.50 9.18 -1.20
CA ARG A 141 3.90 9.53 -2.59
C ARG A 141 3.03 8.86 -3.67
N GLY A 142 1.73 8.69 -3.40
CA GLY A 142 0.79 8.08 -4.33
C GLY A 142 0.71 6.55 -4.25
N TYR A 143 1.44 5.92 -3.33
CA TYR A 143 1.41 4.47 -3.13
C TYR A 143 0.82 4.09 -1.79
N ASP A 144 0.02 3.04 -1.78
CA ASP A 144 -0.55 2.50 -0.56
C ASP A 144 0.47 1.65 0.20
N ARG A 145 0.47 1.82 1.52
CA ARG A 145 1.25 1.04 2.46
C ARG A 145 0.36 0.54 3.58
N HIS A 146 0.49 -0.73 3.91
CA HIS A 146 -0.14 -1.33 5.08
C HIS A 146 0.73 -1.13 6.33
N VAL A 147 0.06 -0.81 7.43
CA VAL A 147 0.61 -0.86 8.78
C VAL A 147 -0.33 -1.72 9.62
N LEU A 148 0.23 -2.73 10.28
CA LEU A 148 -0.49 -3.58 11.20
C LEU A 148 -0.28 -3.08 12.63
N HIS A 149 -1.38 -2.85 13.35
CA HIS A 149 -1.40 -2.46 14.75
C HIS A 149 -2.05 -3.58 15.56
N ILE A 150 -1.38 -4.05 16.61
CA ILE A 150 -1.72 -5.28 17.33
C ILE A 150 -2.02 -4.97 18.79
N PHE A 151 -3.18 -5.43 19.24
CA PHE A 151 -3.66 -5.32 20.62
C PHE A 151 -3.74 -6.72 21.23
N PRO A 152 -2.73 -7.11 22.02
CA PRO A 152 -2.62 -8.48 22.50
C PRO A 152 -3.72 -8.79 23.53
N ASN A 153 -4.25 -10.02 23.49
CA ASN A 153 -5.19 -10.55 24.49
C ASN A 153 -6.45 -9.69 24.70
N ILE A 154 -6.88 -8.93 23.69
CA ILE A 154 -8.08 -8.10 23.75
C ILE A 154 -9.19 -8.81 22.96
N ALA A 155 -10.24 -9.21 23.67
CA ALA A 155 -11.50 -9.60 23.04
C ALA A 155 -12.06 -8.40 22.25
N THR A 156 -12.89 -8.65 21.23
CA THR A 156 -13.54 -7.56 20.51
C THR A 156 -14.40 -6.74 21.47
N ILE A 157 -13.95 -5.52 21.75
CA ILE A 157 -14.69 -4.55 22.54
C ILE A 157 -15.36 -3.61 21.54
N GLU A 158 -16.68 -3.56 21.57
CA GLU A 158 -17.44 -2.51 20.88
C GLU A 158 -17.17 -1.18 21.59
N LYS A 159 -16.20 -0.44 21.07
CA LYS A 159 -15.91 0.93 21.48
C LYS A 159 -15.58 1.78 20.28
N GLU A 160 -15.70 3.10 20.46
CA GLU A 160 -15.18 4.05 19.48
C GLU A 160 -13.65 4.11 19.62
N TRP A 161 -12.94 3.64 18.59
CA TRP A 161 -11.49 3.72 18.55
C TRP A 161 -11.02 5.09 18.09
N THR A 162 -10.01 5.62 18.74
CA THR A 162 -9.27 6.78 18.24
C THR A 162 -8.05 6.36 17.43
N LEU A 163 -7.63 7.20 16.50
CA LEU A 163 -6.41 7.00 15.73
C LEU A 163 -5.17 6.95 16.63
N ASP A 164 -5.13 7.78 17.68
CA ASP A 164 -4.00 7.83 18.61
C ASP A 164 -3.87 6.51 19.37
N GLU A 165 -4.98 5.93 19.86
CA GLU A 165 -4.99 4.60 20.48
C GLU A 165 -4.45 3.53 19.51
N ILE A 166 -4.95 3.50 18.26
CA ILE A 166 -4.51 2.52 17.26
C ILE A 166 -3.01 2.68 16.98
N VAL A 167 -2.53 3.91 16.76
CA VAL A 167 -1.12 4.17 16.44
C VAL A 167 -0.18 3.83 17.60
N ARG A 168 -0.65 3.97 18.84
CA ARG A 168 0.08 3.63 20.07
C ARG A 168 -0.13 2.17 20.51
N SER A 169 -0.65 1.30 19.64
CA SER A 169 -0.83 -0.13 19.94
C SER A 169 0.44 -0.78 20.54
N PRO A 170 0.29 -1.73 21.48
CA PRO A 170 1.43 -2.42 22.08
C PRO A 170 2.31 -3.14 21.05
N GLY A 171 1.69 -3.77 20.05
CA GLY A 171 2.38 -4.39 18.93
C GLY A 171 2.20 -3.61 17.63
N ARG A 172 3.19 -3.64 16.75
CA ARG A 172 3.11 -3.01 15.43
C ARG A 172 4.02 -3.71 14.42
N ILE A 173 3.53 -3.88 13.20
CA ILE A 173 4.35 -4.30 12.06
C ILE A 173 4.18 -3.27 10.97
N SER A 174 5.29 -2.70 10.55
CA SER A 174 5.30 -1.72 9.48
C SER A 174 6.56 -1.91 8.65
N HIS A 175 6.60 -1.40 7.43
CA HIS A 175 7.85 -1.32 6.68
C HIS A 175 8.59 -0.04 7.07
N GLY A 176 9.78 -0.13 7.67
CA GLY A 176 10.60 1.04 7.95
C GLY A 176 10.60 2.02 6.77
N GLY A 177 10.21 3.27 7.02
CA GLY A 177 10.24 4.30 5.98
C GLY A 177 11.70 4.60 5.65
N TYR A 178 12.28 3.91 4.67
CA TYR A 178 13.55 4.35 4.12
C TYR A 178 13.28 5.59 3.27
N SER A 179 13.72 6.75 3.75
CA SER A 179 13.88 7.91 2.89
C SER A 179 15.06 7.60 1.97
N LEU A 180 14.77 7.12 0.76
CA LEU A 180 15.76 7.20 -0.32
C LEU A 180 16.04 8.69 -0.50
N GLU A 181 17.20 9.15 -0.02
CA GLU A 181 17.78 10.39 -0.53
C GLU A 181 17.79 10.23 -2.04
N GLN A 182 16.90 10.97 -2.73
CA GLN A 182 16.90 10.94 -4.18
C GLN A 182 18.30 11.35 -4.61
N PRO A 183 19.04 10.53 -5.38
CA PRO A 183 20.30 10.98 -5.93
C PRO A 183 20.00 12.27 -6.70
N PRO A 184 20.80 13.34 -6.53
CA PRO A 184 20.52 14.62 -7.16
C PRO A 184 20.37 14.37 -8.67
N THR A 185 19.21 14.71 -9.22
CA THR A 185 18.92 14.65 -10.66
C THR A 185 19.83 15.62 -11.38
N LYS A 186 21.08 15.22 -11.61
CA LYS A 186 22.06 15.88 -12.46
C LYS A 186 22.08 15.09 -13.77
N GLY A 187 21.28 15.50 -14.75
CA GLY A 187 21.31 14.85 -16.05
C GLY A 187 20.17 15.31 -16.96
N THR A 188 20.40 16.41 -17.65
CA THR A 188 19.63 16.86 -18.81
C THR A 188 19.64 15.79 -19.91
N GLY A 189 18.55 15.04 -20.07
CA GLY A 189 18.38 14.12 -21.18
C GLY A 189 16.98 13.53 -21.15
N LYS A 190 16.13 13.93 -22.11
CA LYS A 190 14.74 13.47 -22.27
C LYS A 190 14.68 11.99 -22.71
N SER A 191 15.23 11.06 -21.92
CA SER A 191 14.93 9.65 -22.12
C SER A 191 13.52 9.42 -21.60
N LYS A 192 12.60 9.07 -22.50
CA LYS A 192 11.30 8.51 -22.13
C LYS A 192 11.57 7.15 -21.49
N GLN A 193 11.92 7.13 -20.22
CA GLN A 193 11.87 5.92 -19.42
C GLN A 193 10.41 5.47 -19.43
N ALA A 194 10.15 4.31 -20.05
CA ALA A 194 8.91 3.61 -19.85
C ALA A 194 8.75 3.41 -18.34
N SER A 195 7.83 4.15 -17.74
CA SER A 195 7.52 4.00 -16.32
C SER A 195 6.92 2.61 -16.16
N ILE A 196 7.69 1.70 -15.56
CA ILE A 196 7.19 0.39 -15.14
C ILE A 196 5.90 0.64 -14.36
N PRO A 197 4.78 -0.05 -14.67
CA PRO A 197 3.54 0.12 -13.95
C PRO A 197 3.75 -0.08 -12.44
N PRO A 198 3.05 0.68 -11.58
CA PRO A 198 3.31 0.83 -10.14
C PRO A 198 3.01 -0.41 -9.26
N LEU A 199 3.17 -1.63 -9.78
CA LEU A 199 3.14 -2.87 -9.00
C LEU A 199 4.23 -2.92 -7.92
N ALA A 200 5.23 -2.03 -7.96
CA ALA A 200 6.39 -2.04 -7.08
C ALA A 200 6.35 -1.06 -5.91
N GLY A 201 5.35 -0.17 -5.84
CA GLY A 201 5.28 0.83 -4.76
C GLY A 201 4.39 0.45 -3.58
N VAL A 202 3.63 -0.65 -3.68
CA VAL A 202 2.66 -1.02 -2.65
C VAL A 202 3.33 -1.91 -1.60
N SER A 203 3.51 -1.36 -0.40
CA SER A 203 4.00 -2.13 0.74
C SER A 203 2.81 -2.83 1.39
N LEU A 204 2.71 -4.13 1.13
CA LEU A 204 1.59 -4.94 1.59
C LEU A 204 2.04 -5.82 2.75
N LEU A 205 1.24 -5.76 3.82
CA LEU A 205 1.31 -6.68 4.95
C LEU A 205 0.05 -7.52 4.91
N GLU A 206 0.21 -8.79 4.55
CA GLU A 206 -0.90 -9.73 4.37
C GLU A 206 -0.70 -10.91 5.33
N PRO A 207 -1.36 -10.89 6.50
CA PRO A 207 -1.48 -12.06 7.35
C PRO A 207 -2.20 -13.20 6.62
N PHE A 208 -1.82 -14.43 6.91
CA PHE A 208 -2.48 -15.62 6.40
C PHE A 208 -2.30 -16.79 7.38
N THR A 209 -3.18 -17.77 7.32
CA THR A 209 -3.09 -18.99 8.13
C THR A 209 -2.78 -20.19 7.25
N LEU A 210 -1.76 -20.96 7.62
CA LEU A 210 -1.43 -22.24 7.00
C LEU A 210 -1.20 -23.29 8.08
N HIS A 211 -1.94 -24.40 7.99
CA HIS A 211 -1.91 -25.49 8.97
C HIS A 211 -2.11 -25.02 10.43
N GLY A 212 -3.00 -24.06 10.64
CA GLY A 212 -3.32 -23.50 11.96
C GLY A 212 -2.27 -22.53 12.52
N THR A 213 -1.20 -22.24 11.78
CA THR A 213 -0.20 -21.23 12.15
C THR A 213 -0.42 -19.95 11.35
N THR A 214 -0.39 -18.80 12.00
CA THR A 214 -0.46 -17.48 11.37
C THR A 214 0.94 -16.99 11.00
N TYR A 215 1.04 -16.54 9.75
CA TYR A 215 2.23 -15.93 9.17
C TYR A 215 1.87 -14.55 8.63
N ILE A 216 2.88 -13.73 8.36
CA ILE A 216 2.71 -12.46 7.66
C ILE A 216 3.57 -12.47 6.42
N ASN A 217 2.94 -12.27 5.27
CA ASN A 217 3.61 -11.95 4.03
C ASN A 217 3.95 -10.45 4.00
N MET A 218 5.24 -10.14 3.97
CA MET A 218 5.78 -8.78 3.96
C MET A 218 6.35 -8.47 2.58
N ARG A 219 5.50 -7.95 1.70
CA ARG A 219 5.93 -7.49 0.39
C ARG A 219 6.59 -6.12 0.53
N PRO A 220 7.90 -5.99 0.26
CA PRO A 220 8.57 -4.73 0.50
C PRO A 220 8.19 -3.65 -0.52
N LEU A 221 8.42 -2.40 -0.13
CA LEU A 221 8.26 -1.18 -0.93
C LEU A 221 9.40 -0.96 -1.95
N TYR A 222 10.17 -1.98 -2.33
CA TYR A 222 11.39 -1.77 -3.12
C TYR A 222 11.09 -1.62 -4.62
N GLU A 223 10.74 -0.39 -5.00
CA GLU A 223 11.31 0.35 -6.13
C GLU A 223 11.34 1.83 -5.76
N LEU A 224 12.48 2.50 -5.98
CA LEU A 224 12.58 3.82 -6.60
C LEU A 224 14.05 4.26 -6.69
N SER A 225 14.87 3.39 -7.28
CA SER A 225 15.95 3.82 -8.15
C SER A 225 16.28 2.63 -9.03
N ALA A 226 15.84 2.68 -10.29
CA ALA A 226 16.50 1.95 -11.35
C ALA A 226 17.94 2.48 -11.40
N GLY A 227 18.81 1.92 -10.55
CA GLY A 227 20.24 2.00 -10.76
C GLY A 227 20.51 1.36 -12.11
N SER A 228 21.21 2.07 -12.98
CA SER A 228 21.61 1.59 -14.30
C SER A 228 22.63 0.45 -14.25
N ASP A 229 22.96 -0.05 -13.05
CA ASP A 229 23.96 -1.08 -12.84
C ASP A 229 23.26 -2.47 -12.67
N PRO A 230 23.48 -3.42 -13.60
CA PRO A 230 23.03 -4.81 -13.46
C PRO A 230 23.55 -5.51 -12.20
N ALA A 231 24.65 -5.04 -11.60
CA ALA A 231 25.14 -5.53 -10.30
C ALA A 231 24.39 -4.91 -9.10
N SER A 232 23.63 -3.83 -9.33
CA SER A 232 22.72 -3.19 -8.37
C SER A 232 21.26 -3.66 -8.53
N GLU A 233 21.06 -4.86 -9.08
CA GLU A 233 19.78 -5.58 -9.13
C GLU A 233 19.34 -5.93 -7.69
N PHE A 234 19.00 -4.89 -6.91
CA PHE A 234 18.46 -4.97 -5.56
C PHE A 234 17.05 -5.53 -5.64
N SER A 235 17.04 -6.84 -5.84
CA SER A 235 16.16 -7.86 -5.29
C SER A 235 14.99 -7.31 -4.49
N ARG A 236 13.81 -7.32 -5.11
CA ARG A 236 12.53 -7.30 -4.41
C ARG A 236 12.47 -8.58 -3.56
N ILE A 237 12.76 -8.46 -2.27
CA ILE A 237 12.74 -9.58 -1.33
C ILE A 237 11.39 -9.62 -0.63
N ASN A 238 10.54 -10.54 -1.04
CA ASN A 238 9.35 -10.86 -0.26
C ASN A 238 9.74 -11.74 0.94
N VAL A 239 9.27 -11.38 2.13
CA VAL A 239 9.58 -12.10 3.37
C VAL A 239 8.29 -12.67 3.95
N ILE A 240 8.31 -13.94 4.33
CA ILE A 240 7.28 -14.53 5.18
C ILE A 240 7.86 -14.68 6.58
N THR A 241 7.16 -14.17 7.58
CA THR A 241 7.64 -14.17 8.98
C THR A 241 6.54 -14.61 9.94
N LYS A 242 6.93 -15.15 11.10
CA LYS A 242 6.06 -15.28 12.27
C LYS A 242 6.29 -14.08 13.19
N TYR A 243 5.23 -13.34 13.46
CA TYR A 243 5.25 -12.33 14.52
C TYR A 243 5.29 -13.03 15.87
N ARG A 244 6.01 -12.48 16.86
CA ARG A 244 5.96 -12.93 18.26
C ARG A 244 5.40 -11.85 19.17
N GLN A 245 6.00 -10.67 19.17
CA GLN A 245 5.59 -9.58 20.05
C GLN A 245 6.25 -8.26 19.67
N GLY A 246 5.82 -7.16 20.28
CA GLY A 246 6.48 -5.85 20.15
C GLY A 246 6.29 -5.17 18.80
N LYS A 247 7.21 -4.25 18.47
CA LYS A 247 7.11 -3.32 17.35
C LYS A 247 8.28 -3.47 16.36
N TYR A 248 7.98 -3.50 15.06
CA TYR A 248 8.97 -3.60 13.97
C TYR A 248 8.73 -2.59 12.86
N GLY A 249 9.82 -2.18 12.20
CA GLY A 249 9.83 -1.27 11.07
C GLY A 249 9.64 0.19 11.46
N GLY A 250 10.16 0.59 12.62
CA GLY A 250 9.99 1.94 13.16
C GLY A 250 8.54 2.32 13.49
N GLY A 251 8.33 3.59 13.82
CA GLY A 251 7.04 4.11 14.28
C GLY A 251 6.65 5.50 13.83
N PRO A 252 5.55 6.06 14.34
CA PRO A 252 5.18 7.45 14.06
C PRO A 252 6.27 8.42 14.56
N GLU A 253 7.06 8.00 15.56
CA GLU A 253 8.19 8.75 16.06
C GLU A 253 9.48 8.27 15.35
N PRO A 254 10.29 9.18 14.78
CA PRO A 254 11.51 8.83 14.04
C PRO A 254 12.54 7.99 14.83
N ASN A 255 12.49 8.08 16.16
CA ASN A 255 13.44 7.42 17.06
C ASN A 255 12.78 6.31 17.89
N GLU A 256 11.57 5.85 17.53
CA GLU A 256 10.94 4.76 18.27
C GLU A 256 11.77 3.47 18.10
N PRO A 257 12.27 2.87 19.19
CA PRO A 257 13.09 1.67 19.10
C PRO A 257 12.27 0.50 18.56
N GLU A 258 12.91 -0.35 17.76
CA GLU A 258 12.34 -1.65 17.42
C GLU A 258 12.44 -2.56 18.65
N THR A 259 11.29 -2.96 19.17
CA THR A 259 11.18 -3.80 20.38
C THR A 259 10.68 -5.20 20.07
N GLY A 260 10.39 -5.48 18.81
CA GLY A 260 9.79 -6.76 18.42
C GLY A 260 10.78 -7.88 18.15
N GLU A 261 10.31 -9.12 18.32
CA GLU A 261 11.03 -10.37 18.01
C GLU A 261 10.33 -11.20 16.93
N ARG A 262 10.89 -11.38 15.73
CA ARG A 262 10.19 -12.12 14.65
C ARG A 262 11.04 -13.27 14.15
N ASP A 263 10.37 -14.29 13.63
CA ASP A 263 11.03 -15.42 13.00
C ASP A 263 10.82 -15.38 11.50
N ASP A 264 11.83 -14.91 10.77
CA ASP A 264 11.79 -14.92 9.31
C ASP A 264 11.86 -16.37 8.81
N ILE A 265 10.83 -16.79 8.06
CA ILE A 265 10.60 -18.17 7.62
C ILE A 265 11.06 -18.35 6.18
N CYS A 266 10.68 -17.43 5.29
CA CYS A 266 10.99 -17.52 3.86
C CYS A 266 11.52 -16.19 3.36
N TYR A 267 12.49 -16.25 2.45
CA TYR A 267 12.93 -15.12 1.64
C TYR A 267 12.76 -15.49 0.18
N TYR A 268 12.01 -14.70 -0.58
CA TYR A 268 11.86 -14.87 -2.01
C TYR A 268 12.41 -13.67 -2.77
N LYS A 269 13.26 -13.92 -3.75
CA LYS A 269 13.68 -12.90 -4.71
C LYS A 269 12.78 -12.96 -5.93
N VAL A 270 12.19 -11.82 -6.31
CA VAL A 270 11.59 -11.67 -7.63
C VAL A 270 12.72 -11.52 -8.64
N ARG A 271 12.79 -12.45 -9.58
CA ARG A 271 13.62 -12.33 -10.77
C ARG A 271 12.79 -11.68 -11.86
N THR A 272 13.31 -10.60 -12.44
CA THR A 272 12.79 -10.04 -13.68
C THR A 272 13.79 -10.35 -14.78
N LYS A 273 13.40 -11.14 -15.79
CA LYS A 273 14.18 -11.13 -17.04
C LYS A 273 14.11 -9.72 -17.61
N LYS A 274 15.21 -9.26 -18.21
CA LYS A 274 15.20 -8.00 -18.95
C LYS A 274 14.12 -8.10 -20.01
N PHE A 275 13.05 -7.32 -19.88
CA PHE A 275 12.00 -7.25 -20.90
C PHE A 275 12.65 -6.72 -22.18
N VAL A 276 12.67 -7.53 -23.22
CA VAL A 276 13.06 -7.11 -24.57
C VAL A 276 11.76 -7.10 -25.37
N PRO A 277 11.15 -5.93 -25.62
CA PRO A 277 10.01 -5.86 -26.51
C PRO A 277 10.44 -6.36 -27.90
N GLU A 278 9.71 -7.33 -28.44
CA GLU A 278 9.85 -7.80 -29.82
C GLU A 278 9.37 -6.73 -30.82
#